data_AF-A0A7C1UX74-F1
#
_entry.id   AF-A0A7C1UX74-F1
#
_cell.length_a   1.000
_cell.length_b   1.000
_cell.length_c   1.000
_cell.angle_alpha   90.00
_cell.angle_beta   90.00
_cell.angle_gamma   90.00
#
_symmetry.space_group_name_H-M   'P 1'
#
loop_
_entity.id
_entity.type
_entity.pdbx_description
1 polymer ?
#
loop_
_entity_poly.entity_id
_entity_poly.type
_entity_poly.pdbx_seq_one_letter_code
_entity_poly.pdbx_strand_id
1 'polypeptide(L)'
;MSKSKGNVLNPLDITEQYGTDALRMALVVANAPGADMNLDPQKVLAYKKFANKLWNISRFIITETHDTYSNEYEEKPKLVKEDAELLNEVYSFVKEVTLDMENNRFHIASEKLYHFTWHRLADEILEDSKERLGKDNDEDKLSIQWTLLEILRTTLKMLHPFMPFITEEIWGVLYSQKEQRLLIIEPWPEMK
;
A
#
# COMPACT_ATOMS: atom_id res chain seq x y z
N MET A 1 -10.16 -28.45 -2.18
CA MET A 1 -9.82 -29.06 -0.88
C MET A 1 -11.09 -29.65 -0.26
N SER A 2 -11.05 -30.86 0.34
CA SER A 2 -12.22 -31.47 1.00
C SER A 2 -11.82 -32.12 2.31
N LYS A 3 -12.60 -31.88 3.37
CA LYS A 3 -12.42 -32.55 4.68
C LYS A 3 -12.42 -34.07 4.53
N SER A 4 -13.27 -34.61 3.64
CA SER A 4 -13.36 -36.05 3.39
C SER A 4 -12.14 -36.64 2.69
N LYS A 5 -11.35 -35.83 1.97
CA LYS A 5 -10.12 -36.27 1.29
C LYS A 5 -8.86 -36.04 2.13
N GLY A 6 -9.00 -35.50 3.34
CA GLY A 6 -7.86 -35.19 4.24
C GLY A 6 -6.89 -34.12 3.71
N ASN A 7 -7.24 -33.41 2.63
CA ASN A 7 -6.38 -32.45 1.95
C ASN A 7 -6.78 -30.99 2.21
N VAL A 8 -7.10 -30.68 3.47
CA VAL A 8 -7.51 -29.34 3.90
C VAL A 8 -6.38 -28.70 4.68
N LEU A 9 -5.98 -27.50 4.27
CA LEU A 9 -5.13 -26.63 5.07
C LEU A 9 -5.99 -25.88 6.08
N ASN A 10 -5.61 -25.89 7.36
CA ASN A 10 -6.27 -25.06 8.36
C ASN A 10 -5.85 -23.60 8.15
N PRO A 11 -6.79 -22.68 7.89
CA PRO A 11 -6.44 -21.27 7.70
C PRO A 11 -5.74 -20.66 8.91
N LEU A 12 -6.05 -21.12 10.13
CA LEU A 12 -5.44 -20.59 11.35
C LEU A 12 -3.93 -20.87 11.40
N ASP A 13 -3.52 -22.09 11.06
CA ASP A 13 -2.10 -22.48 11.00
C ASP A 13 -1.33 -21.61 9.98
N ILE A 14 -1.96 -21.34 8.83
CA ILE A 14 -1.38 -20.48 7.79
C ILE A 14 -1.30 -19.02 8.27
N THR A 15 -2.34 -18.50 8.93
CA THR A 15 -2.30 -17.14 9.50
C THR A 15 -1.27 -17.00 10.61
N GLU A 16 -1.08 -18.01 11.45
CA GLU A 16 -0.06 -18.01 12.50
C GLU A 16 1.35 -17.99 11.89
N GLN A 17 1.57 -18.76 10.83
CA GLN A 17 2.89 -18.85 10.19
C GLN A 17 3.23 -17.63 9.32
N TYR A 18 2.26 -17.09 8.58
CA TYR A 18 2.51 -16.08 7.54
C TYR A 18 1.84 -14.72 7.78
N GLY A 19 0.84 -14.64 8.65
CA GLY A 19 0.03 -13.45 8.89
C GLY A 19 -1.28 -13.44 8.10
N THR A 20 -2.31 -12.82 8.67
CA THR A 20 -3.66 -12.77 8.08
C THR A 20 -3.70 -12.02 6.76
N ASP A 21 -3.00 -10.89 6.63
CA ASP A 21 -2.97 -10.13 5.38
C ASP A 21 -2.30 -10.89 4.24
N ALA A 22 -1.23 -11.64 4.54
CA ALA A 22 -0.55 -12.46 3.56
C ALA A 22 -1.50 -13.54 3.00
N LEU A 23 -2.28 -14.19 3.87
CA LEU A 23 -3.30 -15.15 3.46
C LEU A 23 -4.41 -14.49 2.64
N ARG A 24 -4.96 -13.36 3.10
CA ARG A 24 -6.01 -12.62 2.38
C ARG A 24 -5.56 -12.25 0.97
N MET A 25 -4.39 -11.64 0.84
CA MET A 25 -3.84 -11.24 -0.45
C MET A 25 -3.63 -12.44 -1.38
N ALA A 26 -3.07 -13.54 -0.86
CA ALA A 26 -2.89 -14.77 -1.62
C ALA A 26 -4.20 -15.34 -2.18
N LEU A 27 -5.24 -15.36 -1.35
CA LEU A 27 -6.56 -15.86 -1.75
C LEU A 27 -7.23 -14.94 -2.77
N VAL A 28 -7.13 -13.62 -2.62
CA VAL A 28 -7.75 -12.67 -3.55
C VAL A 28 -7.08 -12.70 -4.92
N VAL A 29 -5.74 -12.62 -4.98
CA VAL A 29 -5.01 -12.63 -6.25
C VAL A 29 -5.22 -13.94 -7.00
N ALA A 30 -5.25 -15.06 -6.29
CA ALA A 30 -5.41 -16.38 -6.91
C ALA A 30 -6.86 -16.71 -7.32
N ASN A 31 -7.84 -15.87 -7.00
CA ASN A 31 -9.26 -16.12 -7.27
C ASN A 31 -9.74 -15.53 -8.62
N ALA A 32 -8.98 -15.77 -9.68
CA ALA A 32 -9.41 -15.42 -11.03
C ALA A 32 -10.69 -16.21 -11.41
N PRO A 33 -11.71 -15.57 -12.01
CA PRO A 33 -12.96 -16.25 -12.37
C PRO A 33 -12.74 -17.51 -13.21
N GLY A 34 -13.31 -18.63 -12.78
CA GLY A 34 -13.24 -19.91 -13.50
C GLY A 34 -11.96 -20.72 -13.25
N ALA A 35 -11.04 -20.26 -12.40
CA ALA A 35 -9.85 -21.01 -12.01
C ALA A 35 -10.07 -21.82 -10.72
N ASP A 36 -9.72 -23.11 -10.74
CA ASP A 36 -9.59 -23.89 -9.51
C ASP A 36 -8.30 -23.48 -8.78
N MET A 37 -8.45 -23.01 -7.54
CA MET A 37 -7.31 -22.60 -6.73
C MET A 37 -6.78 -23.75 -5.85
N ASN A 38 -5.53 -24.13 -6.09
CA ASN A 38 -4.72 -24.83 -5.10
C ASN A 38 -3.91 -23.80 -4.30
N LEU A 39 -4.21 -23.65 -3.01
CA LEU A 39 -3.51 -22.71 -2.14
C LEU A 39 -2.11 -23.27 -1.84
N ASP A 40 -1.10 -22.71 -2.50
CA ASP A 40 0.31 -23.02 -2.25
C ASP A 40 0.85 -22.12 -1.12
N PRO A 41 1.31 -22.69 0.02
CA PRO A 41 1.93 -21.92 1.10
C PRO A 41 3.10 -21.03 0.65
N GLN A 42 3.81 -21.37 -0.43
CA GLN A 42 4.86 -20.53 -1.00
C GLN A 42 4.31 -19.21 -1.56
N LYS A 43 3.10 -19.21 -2.12
CA LYS A 43 2.43 -17.97 -2.54
C LYS A 43 2.07 -17.10 -1.34
N VAL A 44 1.59 -17.70 -0.26
CA VAL A 44 1.31 -16.97 0.99
C VAL A 44 2.59 -16.35 1.56
N LEU A 45 3.71 -17.09 1.54
CA LEU A 45 5.02 -16.57 1.94
C LEU A 45 5.45 -15.35 1.11
N ALA A 46 5.15 -15.30 -0.20
CA ALA A 46 5.44 -14.14 -1.03
C ALA A 46 4.70 -12.89 -0.52
N TYR A 47 3.43 -13.01 -0.14
CA TYR A 47 2.67 -11.88 0.41
C TYR A 47 3.05 -11.50 1.85
N LYS A 48 3.63 -12.44 2.63
CA LYS A 48 4.31 -12.08 3.89
C LYS A 48 5.49 -11.15 3.62
N LYS A 49 6.30 -11.47 2.60
CA LYS A 49 7.43 -10.60 2.19
C LYS A 49 6.93 -9.25 1.66
N PHE A 50 5.80 -9.24 0.96
CA PHE A 50 5.16 -8.01 0.51
C PHE A 50 4.73 -7.12 1.69
N ALA A 51 4.06 -7.68 2.71
CA ALA A 51 3.70 -6.93 3.92
C ALA A 51 4.94 -6.29 4.58
N ASN A 52 6.06 -7.03 4.66
CA ASN A 52 7.32 -6.52 5.19
C ASN A 52 7.94 -5.42 4.30
N LYS A 53 7.86 -5.55 2.97
CA LYS A 53 8.32 -4.51 2.03
C LYS A 53 7.48 -3.24 2.21
N LEU A 54 6.15 -3.35 2.31
CA LEU A 54 5.24 -2.22 2.57
C LEU A 54 5.58 -1.52 3.90
N TRP A 55 5.85 -2.28 4.96
CA TRP A 55 6.31 -1.73 6.24
C TRP A 55 7.62 -0.92 6.09
N ASN A 56 8.61 -1.47 5.40
CA ASN A 56 9.90 -0.79 5.20
C ASN A 56 9.79 0.48 4.35
N ILE A 57 8.98 0.46 3.28
CA ILE A 57 8.64 1.64 2.48
C ILE A 57 8.04 2.71 3.37
N SER A 58 7.03 2.34 4.15
CA SER A 58 6.29 3.28 5.00
C SER A 58 7.18 3.87 6.08
N ARG A 59 8.02 3.05 6.72
CA ARG A 59 8.98 3.51 7.73
C ARG A 59 9.99 4.51 7.15
N PHE A 60 10.48 4.28 5.93
CA PHE A 60 11.36 5.23 5.26
C PHE A 60 10.65 6.57 5.07
N ILE A 61 9.48 6.57 4.42
CA ILE A 61 8.71 7.80 4.15
C ILE A 61 8.41 8.54 5.45
N ILE A 62 7.93 7.85 6.49
CA ILE A 62 7.61 8.46 7.79
C ILE A 62 8.86 9.06 8.42
N THR A 63 10.01 8.37 8.39
CA THR A 63 11.26 8.88 8.97
C THR A 63 11.72 10.14 8.26
N GLU A 64 11.67 10.15 6.93
CA GLU A 64 12.11 11.29 6.11
C GLU A 64 11.14 12.48 6.19
N THR A 65 9.95 12.31 6.74
CA THR A 65 8.90 13.34 6.75
C THR A 65 8.51 13.79 8.15
N HIS A 66 8.79 13.02 9.20
CA HIS A 66 8.28 13.26 10.56
C HIS A 66 8.57 14.66 11.12
N ASP A 67 9.77 15.19 10.87
CA ASP A 67 10.16 16.52 11.38
C ASP A 67 9.47 17.67 10.61
N THR A 68 9.04 17.41 9.38
CA THR A 68 8.38 18.39 8.51
C THR A 68 6.86 18.28 8.61
N TYR A 69 6.36 17.04 8.52
CA TYR A 69 4.97 16.65 8.37
C TYR A 69 4.58 15.63 9.43
N SER A 70 4.04 16.13 10.53
CA SER A 70 3.62 15.36 11.70
C SER A 70 2.13 15.00 11.70
N ASN A 71 1.30 15.73 10.94
CA ASN A 71 -0.16 15.63 11.00
C ASN A 71 -0.86 15.48 9.62
N GLU A 72 -2.14 15.09 9.62
CA GLU A 72 -2.97 14.90 8.40
C GLU A 72 -3.20 16.19 7.61
N TYR A 73 -3.22 17.33 8.30
CA TYR A 73 -3.74 18.61 7.80
C TYR A 73 -2.66 19.62 7.43
N GLU A 74 -1.44 19.16 7.14
CA GLU A 74 -0.37 20.08 6.80
C GLU A 74 -0.54 20.66 5.39
N GLU A 75 -0.24 21.96 5.29
CA GLU A 75 -0.51 22.75 4.11
C GLU A 75 0.30 22.20 2.92
N LYS A 76 -0.40 21.95 1.81
CA LYS A 76 0.23 21.46 0.58
C LYS A 76 1.27 22.50 0.12
N PRO A 77 2.57 22.16 0.05
CA PRO A 77 3.58 23.08 -0.42
C PRO A 77 3.42 23.32 -1.92
N LYS A 78 4.14 24.31 -2.43
CA LYS A 78 4.30 24.48 -3.87
C LYS A 78 5.08 23.27 -4.41
N LEU A 79 4.41 22.48 -5.25
CA LEU A 79 5.06 21.33 -5.87
C LEU A 79 5.95 21.76 -7.02
N VAL A 80 7.12 21.14 -7.12
CA VAL A 80 7.88 21.16 -8.37
C VAL A 80 7.13 20.37 -9.45
N LYS A 81 7.51 20.60 -10.70
CA LYS A 81 6.76 20.07 -11.85
C LYS A 81 6.74 18.53 -11.84
N GLU A 82 7.89 17.94 -11.55
CA GLU A 82 8.10 16.49 -11.52
C GLU A 82 7.19 15.80 -10.49
N ASP A 83 7.04 16.40 -9.31
CA ASP A 83 6.18 15.88 -8.24
C ASP A 83 4.68 16.01 -8.58
N ALA A 84 4.31 17.11 -9.22
CA ALA A 84 2.94 17.28 -9.69
C ALA A 84 2.58 16.27 -10.79
N GLU A 85 3.51 16.00 -11.71
CA GLU A 85 3.36 14.97 -12.74
C GLU A 85 3.26 13.57 -12.14
N LEU A 86 4.09 13.27 -11.13
CA LEU A 86 4.05 12.01 -10.40
C LEU A 86 2.71 11.79 -9.70
N LEU A 87 2.15 12.81 -9.04
CA LEU A 87 0.83 12.69 -8.43
C LEU A 87 -0.27 12.47 -9.47
N ASN A 88 -0.19 13.10 -10.64
CA ASN A 88 -1.14 12.86 -11.73
C ASN A 88 -1.08 11.41 -12.23
N GLU A 89 0.13 10.83 -12.31
CA GLU A 89 0.31 9.40 -12.60
C GLU A 89 -0.39 8.53 -11.54
N VAL A 90 -0.15 8.81 -10.25
CA VAL A 90 -0.75 8.05 -9.15
C VAL A 90 -2.27 8.17 -9.13
N TYR A 91 -2.84 9.35 -9.39
CA TYR A 91 -4.28 9.52 -9.50
C TYR A 91 -4.86 8.81 -10.73
N SER A 92 -4.11 8.71 -11.83
CA SER A 92 -4.51 7.90 -12.98
C SER A 92 -4.54 6.42 -12.61
N PHE A 93 -3.56 5.94 -11.86
CA PHE A 93 -3.53 4.58 -11.32
C PHE A 93 -4.69 4.30 -10.34
N VAL A 94 -5.05 5.26 -9.48
CA VAL A 94 -6.24 5.16 -8.60
C VAL A 94 -7.50 4.90 -9.42
N LYS A 95 -7.69 5.58 -10.56
CA LYS A 95 -8.85 5.33 -11.44
C LYS A 95 -8.88 3.91 -11.97
N GLU A 96 -7.73 3.39 -12.39
CA GLU A 96 -7.66 2.02 -12.91
C GLU A 96 -8.02 1.00 -11.84
N VAL A 97 -7.47 1.15 -10.63
CA VAL A 97 -7.78 0.27 -9.50
C VAL A 97 -9.27 0.40 -9.12
N THR A 98 -9.80 1.62 -9.08
CA THR A 98 -11.22 1.87 -8.78
C THR A 98 -12.13 1.20 -9.80
N LEU A 99 -11.81 1.29 -11.09
CA LEU A 99 -12.56 0.62 -12.15
C LEU A 99 -12.52 -0.92 -12.00
N ASP A 100 -11.39 -1.48 -11.57
CA ASP A 100 -11.31 -2.91 -11.29
C ASP A 100 -12.15 -3.30 -10.06
N MET A 101 -12.12 -2.50 -9.00
CA MET A 101 -12.93 -2.68 -7.79
C MET A 101 -14.44 -2.64 -8.10
N GLU A 102 -14.91 -1.63 -8.84
CA GLU A 102 -16.33 -1.46 -9.20
C GLU A 102 -16.85 -2.59 -10.10
N ASN A 103 -15.99 -3.18 -10.91
CA ASN A 103 -16.33 -4.32 -11.77
C ASN A 103 -16.11 -5.68 -11.09
N ASN A 104 -15.94 -5.71 -9.76
CA ASN A 104 -15.66 -6.93 -8.98
C ASN A 104 -14.41 -7.70 -9.42
N ARG A 105 -13.44 -7.02 -10.05
CA ARG A 105 -12.16 -7.58 -10.51
C ARG A 105 -11.08 -7.43 -9.43
N PHE A 106 -11.41 -7.89 -8.21
CA PHE A 106 -10.56 -7.74 -7.03
C PHE A 106 -9.16 -8.36 -7.20
N HIS A 107 -9.06 -9.51 -7.87
CA HIS A 107 -7.79 -10.16 -8.18
C HIS A 107 -6.87 -9.24 -9.00
N ILE A 108 -7.39 -8.61 -10.07
CA ILE A 108 -6.64 -7.65 -10.91
C ILE A 108 -6.26 -6.41 -10.10
N ALA A 109 -7.19 -5.83 -9.35
CA ALA A 109 -6.92 -4.66 -8.50
C ALA A 109 -5.78 -4.94 -7.50
N SER A 110 -5.84 -6.08 -6.81
CA SER A 110 -4.83 -6.48 -5.84
C SER A 110 -3.46 -6.77 -6.48
N GLU A 111 -3.43 -7.39 -7.65
CA GLU A 111 -2.18 -7.66 -8.39
C GLU A 111 -1.54 -6.35 -8.89
N LYS A 112 -2.33 -5.43 -9.43
CA LYS A 112 -1.86 -4.08 -9.80
C LYS A 112 -1.24 -3.35 -8.61
N LEU A 113 -1.91 -3.36 -7.46
CA LEU A 113 -1.41 -2.71 -6.24
C LEU A 113 -0.10 -3.33 -5.74
N TYR A 114 0.03 -4.66 -5.82
CA TYR A 114 1.28 -5.35 -5.52
C TYR A 114 2.42 -4.84 -6.42
N HIS A 115 2.21 -4.82 -7.74
CA HIS A 115 3.24 -4.38 -8.69
C HIS A 115 3.58 -2.89 -8.56
N PHE A 116 2.58 -2.03 -8.39
CA PHE A 116 2.80 -0.60 -8.15
C PHE A 116 3.63 -0.39 -6.89
N THR A 117 3.24 -1.00 -5.77
CA THR A 117 3.93 -0.82 -4.49
C THR A 117 5.37 -1.34 -4.55
N TRP A 118 5.59 -2.48 -5.21
CA TRP A 118 6.91 -3.09 -5.27
C TRP A 118 7.84 -2.36 -6.23
N HIS A 119 7.44 -2.23 -7.50
CA HIS A 119 8.32 -1.76 -8.55
C HIS A 119 8.28 -0.25 -8.68
N ARG A 120 7.08 0.32 -8.83
CA ARG A 120 6.95 1.75 -9.07
C ARG A 120 7.26 2.58 -7.83
N LEU A 121 6.66 2.24 -6.69
CA LEU A 121 6.88 2.98 -5.46
C LEU A 121 8.27 2.69 -4.88
N ALA A 122 8.63 1.43 -4.66
CA ALA A 122 9.83 1.11 -3.91
C ALA A 122 11.11 1.12 -4.73
N ASP A 123 11.10 0.57 -5.95
CA ASP A 123 12.32 0.42 -6.73
C ASP A 123 12.64 1.67 -7.56
N GLU A 124 11.63 2.50 -7.88
CA GLU A 124 11.80 3.74 -8.66
C GLU A 124 11.57 5.00 -7.82
N ILE A 125 10.33 5.31 -7.41
CA ILE A 125 9.98 6.59 -6.75
C ILE A 125 10.81 6.83 -5.49
N LEU A 126 10.96 5.81 -4.62
CA LEU A 126 11.75 5.94 -3.41
C LEU A 126 13.24 6.15 -3.71
N GLU A 127 13.81 5.44 -4.68
CA GLU A 127 15.22 5.58 -5.01
C GLU A 127 15.50 6.98 -5.59
N ASP A 128 14.64 7.47 -6.48
CA ASP A 128 14.72 8.83 -7.04
C ASP A 128 14.59 9.91 -5.95
N SER A 129 13.74 9.67 -4.95
CA SER A 129 13.51 10.63 -3.86
C SER A 129 14.72 10.80 -2.94
N LYS A 130 15.54 9.75 -2.74
CA LYS A 130 16.70 9.80 -1.83
C LYS A 130 17.73 10.85 -2.24
N GLU A 131 17.97 11.00 -3.53
CA GLU A 131 18.89 12.02 -4.03
C GLU A 131 18.38 13.44 -3.76
N ARG A 132 17.06 13.65 -3.81
CA ARG A 132 16.44 14.97 -3.58
C ARG A 132 16.35 15.31 -2.09
N LEU A 133 16.06 14.32 -1.25
CA LEU A 133 16.02 14.48 0.22
C LEU A 133 17.39 14.86 0.82
N GLY A 134 18.49 14.47 0.17
CA GLY A 134 19.85 14.79 0.59
C GLY A 134 20.43 16.11 0.06
N LYS A 135 19.71 16.84 -0.81
CA LYS A 135 20.17 18.13 -1.37
C LYS A 135 19.82 19.30 -0.47
N ASP A 136 20.64 20.36 -0.55
CA ASP A 136 20.42 21.64 0.14
C ASP A 136 19.48 22.54 -0.69
N ASN A 137 18.24 22.08 -0.86
CA ASN A 137 17.16 22.83 -1.51
C ASN A 137 15.85 22.57 -0.76
N ASP A 138 15.50 23.50 0.13
CA ASP A 138 14.34 23.36 1.01
C ASP A 138 13.03 23.26 0.23
N GLU A 139 12.84 24.02 -0.86
CA GLU A 139 11.59 23.97 -1.65
C GLU A 139 11.41 22.60 -2.32
N ASP A 140 12.47 22.06 -2.93
CA ASP A 140 12.44 20.75 -3.59
C ASP A 140 12.22 19.61 -2.58
N LYS A 141 12.90 19.71 -1.42
CA LYS A 141 12.79 18.76 -0.33
C LYS A 141 11.37 18.72 0.26
N LEU A 142 10.79 19.88 0.53
CA LEU A 142 9.41 19.98 1.03
C LEU A 142 8.40 19.39 0.04
N SER A 143 8.60 19.66 -1.26
CA SER A 143 7.77 19.13 -2.34
C SER A 143 7.78 17.60 -2.41
N ILE A 144 8.97 16.97 -2.40
CA ILE A 144 9.07 15.51 -2.48
C ILE A 144 8.59 14.84 -1.20
N GLN A 145 8.89 15.40 -0.02
CA GLN A 145 8.43 14.87 1.27
C GLN A 145 6.90 14.82 1.32
N TRP A 146 6.22 15.91 0.95
CA TRP A 146 4.75 15.95 0.90
C TRP A 146 4.20 14.98 -0.13
N THR A 147 4.83 14.89 -1.29
CA THR A 147 4.42 13.99 -2.38
C THR A 147 4.51 12.53 -1.97
N LEU A 148 5.61 12.11 -1.34
CA LEU A 148 5.77 10.76 -0.80
C LEU A 148 4.69 10.41 0.23
N LEU A 149 4.32 11.36 1.09
CA LEU A 149 3.25 11.19 2.06
C LEU A 149 1.90 10.97 1.40
N GLU A 150 1.53 11.80 0.41
CA GLU A 150 0.25 11.65 -0.29
C GLU A 150 0.20 10.31 -1.05
N ILE A 151 1.32 9.88 -1.65
CA ILE A 151 1.42 8.57 -2.33
C ILE A 151 1.27 7.43 -1.31
N LEU A 152 1.92 7.51 -0.15
CA LEU A 152 1.80 6.51 0.90
C LEU A 152 0.35 6.43 1.40
N ARG A 153 -0.26 7.56 1.76
CA ARG A 153 -1.66 7.63 2.22
C ARG A 153 -2.62 7.01 1.20
N THR A 154 -2.44 7.36 -0.08
CA THR A 154 -3.26 6.85 -1.18
C THR A 154 -3.08 5.35 -1.36
N THR A 155 -1.84 4.85 -1.30
CA THR A 155 -1.51 3.43 -1.42
C THR A 155 -2.10 2.61 -0.27
N LEU A 156 -2.01 3.10 0.97
CA LEU A 156 -2.60 2.43 2.14
C LEU A 156 -4.11 2.33 2.02
N LYS A 157 -4.79 3.41 1.62
CA LYS A 157 -6.25 3.39 1.40
C LYS A 157 -6.66 2.36 0.35
N MET A 158 -5.94 2.28 -0.78
CA MET A 158 -6.24 1.30 -1.82
C MET A 158 -5.92 -0.15 -1.41
N LEU A 159 -4.89 -0.37 -0.59
CA LEU A 159 -4.51 -1.70 -0.10
C LEU A 159 -5.38 -2.20 1.05
N HIS A 160 -6.01 -1.31 1.82
CA HIS A 160 -6.76 -1.66 3.04
C HIS A 160 -7.83 -2.75 2.85
N PRO A 161 -8.63 -2.77 1.77
CA PRO A 161 -9.58 -3.87 1.52
C PRO A 161 -8.92 -5.26 1.45
N PHE A 162 -7.66 -5.32 1.03
CA PHE A 162 -6.92 -6.55 0.83
C PHE A 162 -6.07 -6.92 2.06
N MET A 163 -5.37 -5.93 2.63
CA MET A 163 -4.41 -6.09 3.72
C MET A 163 -4.73 -5.16 4.91
N PRO A 164 -5.88 -5.35 5.58
CA PRO A 164 -6.39 -4.40 6.56
C PRO A 164 -5.49 -4.24 7.80
N PHE A 165 -4.79 -5.27 8.26
CA PHE A 165 -4.08 -5.18 9.54
C PHE A 165 -2.79 -4.35 9.43
N ILE A 166 -1.95 -4.65 8.44
CA ILE A 166 -0.68 -3.93 8.23
C ILE A 166 -0.93 -2.49 7.78
N THR A 167 -1.96 -2.25 6.97
CA THR A 167 -2.27 -0.89 6.51
C THR A 167 -2.79 -0.02 7.65
N GLU A 168 -3.62 -0.58 8.54
CA GLU A 168 -4.10 0.10 9.76
C GLU A 168 -2.94 0.40 10.72
N GLU A 169 -2.03 -0.55 10.93
CA GLU A 169 -0.85 -0.35 11.78
C GLU A 169 0.03 0.78 11.23
N ILE A 170 0.33 0.77 9.93
CA ILE A 170 1.12 1.84 9.30
C ILE A 170 0.39 3.19 9.42
N TRP A 171 -0.93 3.21 9.20
CA TRP A 171 -1.74 4.42 9.32
C TRP A 171 -1.68 5.00 10.75
N GLY A 172 -1.73 4.14 11.77
CA GLY A 172 -1.58 4.55 13.17
C GLY A 172 -0.16 5.02 13.56
N VAL A 173 0.88 4.62 12.81
CA VAL A 173 2.23 5.20 12.97
C VAL A 173 2.32 6.56 12.27
N LEU A 174 1.64 6.69 11.12
CA LEU A 174 1.64 7.92 10.31
C LEU A 174 0.97 9.09 11.03
N TYR A 175 -0.14 8.84 11.73
CA TYR A 175 -0.84 9.85 12.52
C TYR A 175 -0.64 9.55 13.99
N SER A 176 -0.09 10.50 14.75
CA SER A 176 0.16 10.29 16.19
C SER A 176 -1.09 9.74 16.88
N GLN A 177 -0.92 8.84 17.87
CA GLN A 177 -2.03 8.18 18.58
C GLN A 177 -3.04 9.12 19.26
N LYS A 178 -2.80 10.44 19.27
CA LYS A 178 -3.72 11.45 19.81
C LYS A 178 -4.82 11.85 18.82
N GLU A 179 -4.62 11.62 17.52
CA GLU A 179 -5.57 11.95 16.44
C GLU A 179 -6.12 10.65 15.80
N GLN A 180 -6.40 9.62 16.62
CA GLN A 180 -6.84 8.27 16.21
C GLN A 180 -8.02 8.29 15.23
N ARG A 181 -7.70 8.42 13.94
CA ARG A 181 -8.61 8.20 12.84
C ARG A 181 -8.22 6.88 12.20
N LEU A 182 -9.10 5.89 12.34
CA LEU A 182 -8.87 4.57 11.77
C LEU A 182 -8.92 4.65 10.24
N LEU A 183 -8.02 3.95 9.56
CA LEU A 183 -8.00 3.87 8.10
C LEU A 183 -9.33 3.30 7.56
N ILE A 184 -9.94 2.37 8.28
CA ILE A 184 -11.20 1.73 7.88
C ILE A 184 -12.38 2.71 7.68
N ILE A 185 -12.35 3.90 8.31
CA ILE A 185 -13.40 4.92 8.17
C ILE A 185 -13.02 6.04 7.18
N GLU A 186 -11.85 5.95 6.57
CA GLU A 186 -11.42 6.89 5.55
C GLU A 186 -12.21 6.71 4.25
N PRO A 187 -12.51 7.81 3.53
CA PRO A 187 -13.03 7.70 2.19
C PRO A 187 -11.99 7.05 1.27
N TRP A 188 -12.50 6.32 0.28
CA TRP A 188 -11.70 5.85 -0.85
C TRP A 188 -10.97 7.05 -1.49
N PRO A 189 -9.72 6.90 -1.98
CA PRO A 189 -9.00 8.00 -2.58
C PRO A 189 -9.75 8.50 -3.83
N GLU A 190 -10.11 9.77 -3.80
CA GLU A 190 -10.70 10.50 -4.92
C GLU A 190 -9.68 11.49 -5.49
N MET A 191 -9.85 11.87 -6.75
CA MET A 191 -9.07 12.97 -7.32
C MET A 191 -9.41 14.28 -6.61
N LYS A 192 -8.38 15.05 -6.27
CA LYS A 192 -8.53 16.45 -5.87
C LYS A 192 -8.33 17.39 -7.05
#